data_AF-A0A7C3EIW5-F1
#
_entry.id   AF-A0A7C3EIW5-F1
#
_cell.length_a   1.000
_cell.length_b   1.000
_cell.length_c   1.000
_cell.angle_alpha   90.00
_cell.angle_beta   90.00
_cell.angle_gamma   90.00
#
_symmetry.space_group_name_H-M   'P 1'
#
loop_
_entity.id
_entity.type
_entity.pdbx_description
1 polymer ?
#
loop_
_entity_poly.entity_id
_entity_poly.type
_entity_poly.pdbx_seq_one_letter_code
_entity_poly.pdbx_strand_id
1 'polypeptide(L)'
;MGEQETIEKRKNGPNTVASLEAELYSAGLRPGMTVLLHSSLSSLGWVCGGPVAVILAFQRVLTEEGTLVMPTHSGDLSDPAQWEHPPVPQEWWETIRNTMPSYRKDRTPSSRMGTIPETFRKMDGVLRS
;
A
#
# COMPACT_ATOMS: atom_id res chain seq x y z
N MET A 1 -3.46 15.33 0.03
CA MET A 1 -4.86 15.52 -0.43
C MET A 1 -5.75 15.30 0.76
N GLY A 2 -6.56 16.29 1.10
CA GLY A 2 -7.56 16.17 2.17
C GLY A 2 -8.75 15.33 1.75
N GLU A 3 -9.55 14.86 2.70
CA GLU A 3 -10.74 14.07 2.41
C GLU A 3 -11.75 14.84 1.54
N GLN A 4 -11.98 16.12 1.84
CA GLN A 4 -12.87 16.99 1.05
C GLN A 4 -12.47 17.03 -0.44
N GLU A 5 -11.18 17.17 -0.74
CA GLU A 5 -10.66 17.17 -2.12
C GLU A 5 -10.94 15.83 -2.83
N THR A 6 -10.92 14.70 -2.09
CA THR A 6 -11.24 13.38 -2.67
C THR A 6 -12.72 13.23 -3.00
N ILE A 7 -13.61 13.85 -2.21
CA ILE A 7 -15.06 13.87 -2.45
C ILE A 7 -15.37 14.71 -3.69
N GLU A 8 -14.77 15.89 -3.81
CA GLU A 8 -14.97 16.80 -4.94
C GLU A 8 -14.54 16.20 -6.29
N LYS A 9 -13.54 15.31 -6.29
CA LYS A 9 -13.15 14.52 -7.47
C LYS A 9 -14.22 13.54 -7.94
N ARG A 10 -15.16 13.15 -7.08
CA ARG A 10 -16.18 12.12 -7.33
C ARG A 10 -17.58 12.71 -7.45
N LYS A 11 -17.74 13.66 -8.38
CA LYS A 11 -19.03 14.32 -8.68
C LYS A 11 -20.16 13.35 -9.06
N ASN A 12 -19.81 12.20 -9.64
CA ASN A 12 -20.77 11.18 -10.10
C ASN A 12 -20.98 10.05 -9.08
N GLY A 13 -20.55 10.24 -7.84
CA GLY A 13 -20.68 9.25 -6.77
C GLY A 13 -19.38 8.50 -6.44
N PRO A 14 -19.38 7.78 -5.31
CA PRO A 14 -18.19 7.20 -4.72
C PRO A 14 -17.62 6.06 -5.57
N ASN A 15 -16.32 5.78 -5.44
CA ASN A 15 -15.82 4.49 -5.86
C ASN A 15 -16.28 3.42 -4.87
N THR A 16 -16.63 2.26 -5.39
CA THR A 16 -17.04 1.08 -4.63
C THR A 16 -16.24 -0.12 -5.13
N VAL A 17 -16.31 -1.25 -4.41
CA VAL A 17 -15.68 -2.49 -4.88
C VAL A 17 -16.15 -2.84 -6.30
N ALA A 18 -17.46 -2.73 -6.57
CA ALA A 18 -18.03 -3.07 -7.86
C ALA A 18 -17.61 -2.12 -8.99
N SER A 19 -17.53 -0.81 -8.72
CA SER A 19 -17.08 0.15 -9.74
C SER A 19 -15.60 -0.03 -10.06
N LEU A 20 -14.77 -0.26 -9.04
CA LEU A 20 -13.33 -0.51 -9.21
C LEU A 20 -13.08 -1.83 -9.95
N GLU A 21 -13.82 -2.90 -9.61
CA GLU A 21 -13.77 -4.18 -10.31
C GLU A 21 -14.06 -4.01 -11.82
N ALA A 22 -15.11 -3.28 -12.17
CA ALA A 22 -15.45 -3.00 -13.57
C ALA A 22 -14.37 -2.17 -14.29
N GLU A 23 -13.79 -1.17 -13.62
CA GLU A 23 -12.68 -0.37 -14.15
C GLU A 23 -11.42 -1.22 -14.38
N LEU A 24 -11.08 -2.12 -13.45
CA LEU A 24 -9.93 -3.03 -13.58
C LEU A 24 -10.12 -4.02 -14.74
N TYR A 25 -11.32 -4.58 -14.90
CA TYR A 25 -11.66 -5.40 -16.08
C TYR A 25 -11.53 -4.60 -17.39
N SER A 26 -12.02 -3.35 -17.39
CA SER A 26 -11.92 -2.46 -18.54
C SER A 26 -10.47 -2.10 -18.88
N ALA A 27 -9.60 -2.01 -17.86
CA ALA A 27 -8.17 -1.80 -18.00
C ALA A 27 -7.40 -3.05 -18.45
N GLY A 28 -8.06 -4.20 -18.60
CA GLY A 28 -7.48 -5.42 -19.15
C GLY A 28 -7.06 -6.47 -18.11
N LEU A 29 -7.31 -6.24 -16.81
CA LEU A 29 -7.05 -7.28 -15.80
C LEU A 29 -8.03 -8.44 -15.96
N ARG A 30 -7.55 -9.65 -15.74
CA ARG A 30 -8.30 -10.90 -15.89
C ARG A 30 -7.99 -11.85 -14.74
N PRO A 31 -8.87 -12.84 -14.50
CA PRO A 31 -8.60 -13.93 -13.57
C PRO A 31 -7.27 -14.62 -13.88
N GLY A 32 -6.57 -15.11 -12.85
CA GLY A 32 -5.31 -15.85 -13.00
C GLY A 32 -4.08 -14.98 -13.26
N MET A 33 -4.21 -13.66 -13.42
CA MET A 33 -3.06 -12.79 -13.64
C MET A 33 -2.22 -12.59 -12.36
N THR A 34 -0.90 -12.45 -12.55
CA THR A 34 0.02 -11.97 -11.52
C THR A 34 0.27 -10.48 -11.71
N VAL A 35 -0.05 -9.68 -10.68
CA VAL A 35 0.00 -8.21 -10.72
C VAL A 35 0.85 -7.67 -9.58
N LEU A 36 1.85 -6.85 -9.91
CA LEU A 36 2.57 -6.01 -8.95
C LEU A 36 1.92 -4.62 -8.92
N LEU A 37 1.30 -4.24 -7.80
CA LEU A 37 0.55 -3.00 -7.65
C LEU A 37 1.37 -1.91 -6.94
N HIS A 38 1.49 -0.76 -7.61
CA HIS A 38 1.78 0.53 -7.00
C HIS A 38 0.53 1.41 -7.05
N SER A 39 0.20 2.09 -5.96
CA SER A 39 -1.10 2.77 -5.85
C SER A 39 -1.04 4.04 -5.01
N SER A 40 -1.99 4.94 -5.26
CA SER A 40 -2.26 6.11 -4.44
C SER A 40 -3.77 6.17 -4.16
N LEU A 41 -4.18 5.93 -2.92
CA LEU A 41 -5.62 5.90 -2.57
C LEU A 41 -6.30 7.23 -2.90
N SER A 42 -5.64 8.35 -2.64
CA SER A 42 -6.20 9.69 -2.89
C SER A 42 -6.30 10.04 -4.37
N SER A 43 -5.52 9.40 -5.26
CA SER A 43 -5.66 9.65 -6.70
C SER A 43 -6.94 9.06 -7.27
N LEU A 44 -7.52 8.03 -6.65
CA LEU A 44 -8.79 7.43 -7.04
C LEU A 44 -9.99 8.35 -6.74
N GLY A 45 -9.82 9.34 -5.86
CA GLY A 45 -10.93 10.08 -5.25
C GLY A 45 -11.51 9.31 -4.05
N TRP A 46 -12.71 9.68 -3.60
CA TRP A 46 -13.31 9.05 -2.42
C TRP A 46 -13.74 7.59 -2.71
N VAL A 47 -13.37 6.68 -1.81
CA VAL A 47 -13.63 5.24 -1.94
C VAL A 47 -14.42 4.75 -0.73
N CYS A 48 -15.61 4.22 -0.97
CA CYS A 48 -16.42 3.57 0.06
C CYS A 48 -15.70 2.31 0.57
N GLY A 49 -15.24 2.32 1.82
CA GLY A 49 -14.42 1.25 2.41
C GLY A 49 -12.91 1.45 2.26
N GLY A 50 -12.46 2.59 1.73
CA GLY A 50 -11.06 2.99 1.70
C GLY A 50 -10.13 1.96 1.05
N PRO A 51 -8.93 1.68 1.62
CA PRO A 51 -7.96 0.78 1.01
C PRO A 51 -8.45 -0.67 0.91
N VAL A 52 -9.29 -1.13 1.85
CA VAL A 52 -9.85 -2.50 1.84
C VAL A 52 -10.69 -2.72 0.60
N ALA A 53 -11.51 -1.74 0.21
CA ALA A 53 -12.35 -1.86 -1.00
C ALA A 53 -11.52 -1.99 -2.28
N VAL A 54 -10.37 -1.30 -2.36
CA VAL A 54 -9.44 -1.44 -3.49
C VAL A 54 -8.86 -2.85 -3.53
N ILE A 55 -8.39 -3.37 -2.40
CA ILE A 55 -7.81 -4.72 -2.30
C ILE A 55 -8.85 -5.78 -2.70
N LEU A 56 -10.08 -5.68 -2.18
CA LEU A 56 -11.16 -6.60 -2.52
C LEU A 56 -11.50 -6.57 -4.02
N ALA A 57 -11.47 -5.39 -4.66
CA ALA A 57 -11.69 -5.29 -6.10
C ALA A 57 -10.61 -6.05 -6.89
N PHE A 58 -9.33 -5.90 -6.53
CA PHE A 58 -8.26 -6.70 -7.14
C PHE A 58 -8.44 -8.21 -6.88
N GLN A 59 -8.76 -8.61 -5.65
CA GLN A 59 -8.96 -10.03 -5.33
C GLN A 59 -10.12 -10.65 -6.12
N ARG A 60 -11.21 -9.90 -6.37
CA ARG A 60 -12.33 -10.37 -7.20
C ARG A 60 -11.95 -10.54 -8.66
N VAL A 61 -11.17 -9.61 -9.22
CA VAL A 61 -10.74 -9.68 -10.62
C VAL A 61 -9.72 -10.79 -10.85
N LEU A 62 -8.74 -10.92 -9.94
CA LEU A 62 -7.64 -11.86 -10.09
C LEU A 62 -8.01 -13.29 -9.68
N THR A 63 -9.03 -13.43 -8.83
CA THR A 63 -9.46 -14.69 -8.21
C THR A 63 -8.36 -15.38 -7.41
N GLU A 64 -8.63 -16.55 -6.86
CA GLU A 64 -7.63 -17.38 -6.16
C GLU A 64 -6.57 -17.97 -7.10
N GLU A 65 -6.83 -17.97 -8.41
CA GLU A 65 -5.87 -18.45 -9.42
C GLU A 65 -4.80 -17.40 -9.74
N GLY A 66 -5.05 -16.12 -9.43
CA GLY A 66 -4.13 -15.02 -9.66
C GLY A 66 -3.20 -14.74 -8.49
N THR A 67 -2.38 -13.70 -8.62
CA THR A 67 -1.48 -13.27 -7.54
C THR A 67 -1.39 -11.76 -7.50
N LEU A 68 -1.66 -11.17 -6.34
CA LEU A 68 -1.47 -9.74 -6.07
C LEU A 68 -0.23 -9.53 -5.21
N VAL A 69 0.72 -8.74 -5.71
CA VAL A 69 1.96 -8.39 -5.02
C VAL A 69 2.01 -6.88 -4.81
N MET A 70 2.49 -6.45 -3.64
CA MET A 70 2.75 -5.04 -3.36
C MET A 70 4.11 -4.88 -2.67
N PRO A 71 4.88 -3.83 -2.99
CA PRO A 71 6.09 -3.52 -2.25
C PRO A 71 5.75 -3.11 -0.81
N THR A 72 6.49 -3.67 0.16
CA THR A 72 6.35 -3.35 1.60
C THR A 72 7.69 -2.93 2.21
N HIS A 73 8.44 -2.10 1.46
CA HIS A 73 9.76 -1.62 1.87
C HIS A 73 9.72 -0.95 3.24
N SER A 74 10.76 -1.17 4.05
CA SER A 74 10.93 -0.61 5.39
C SER A 74 12.23 0.19 5.46
N GLY A 75 12.31 1.24 4.64
CA GLY A 75 13.52 2.05 4.46
C GLY A 75 14.03 2.72 5.74
N ASP A 76 13.17 2.89 6.75
CA ASP A 76 13.55 3.43 8.05
C ASP A 76 14.46 2.48 8.86
N LEU A 77 14.60 1.21 8.44
CA LEU A 77 15.52 0.23 9.04
C LEU A 77 16.86 0.14 8.27
N SER A 78 17.33 1.25 7.71
CA SER A 78 18.61 1.34 7.00
C SER A 78 19.69 2.04 7.83
N ASP A 79 20.93 2.07 7.34
CA ASP A 79 22.01 2.79 8.02
C ASP A 79 21.69 4.29 8.06
N PRO A 80 21.69 4.93 9.26
CA PRO A 80 21.38 6.35 9.41
C PRO A 80 22.36 7.26 8.66
N ALA A 81 23.55 6.77 8.30
CA ALA A 81 24.52 7.50 7.48
C ALA A 81 24.05 7.77 6.04
N GLN A 82 22.98 7.10 5.58
CA GLN A 82 22.41 7.28 4.23
C GLN A 82 21.08 8.04 4.26
N TRP A 83 20.67 8.56 5.41
CA TRP A 83 19.39 9.27 5.52
C TRP A 83 19.52 10.73 5.11
N GLU A 84 18.70 11.16 4.16
CA GLU A 84 18.71 12.53 3.64
C GLU A 84 17.36 13.26 3.82
N HIS A 85 16.31 12.53 4.20
CA HIS A 85 14.93 13.04 4.17
C HIS A 85 14.13 12.70 5.45
N PRO A 86 14.42 13.37 6.58
CA PRO A 86 15.59 14.23 6.82
C PRO A 86 16.82 13.43 7.30
N PRO A 87 18.04 14.00 7.27
CA PRO A 87 19.19 13.44 7.98
C PRO A 87 19.02 13.60 9.51
N VAL A 88 19.69 12.74 10.27
CA VAL A 88 19.84 12.87 11.73
C VAL A 88 21.29 13.23 12.09
N PRO A 89 21.54 13.89 13.24
CA PRO A 89 22.91 14.20 13.69
C PRO A 89 23.81 12.96 13.72
N GLN A 90 25.06 13.10 13.27
CA GLN A 90 26.03 12.00 13.19
C GLN A 90 26.30 11.34 14.55
N GLU A 91 26.28 12.12 15.62
CA GLU A 91 26.43 11.64 17.00
C GLU A 91 25.33 10.64 17.43
N TRP A 92 24.19 10.57 16.72
CA TRP A 92 23.12 9.61 17.01
C TRP A 92 23.32 8.26 16.31
N TRP A 93 24.18 8.19 15.30
CA TRP A 93 24.25 7.02 14.41
C TRP A 93 24.60 5.73 15.14
N GLU A 94 25.57 5.74 16.03
CA GLU A 94 25.96 4.54 16.80
C GLU A 94 24.84 4.08 17.73
N THR A 95 24.19 5.00 18.43
CA THR A 95 23.01 4.69 19.26
C THR A 95 21.91 4.05 18.41
N ILE A 96 21.58 4.64 17.26
CA ILE A 96 20.58 4.11 16.34
C ILE A 96 20.95 2.69 15.90
N ARG A 97 22.18 2.47 15.41
CA ARG A 97 22.64 1.14 14.96
C ARG A 97 22.57 0.10 16.08
N ASN A 98 22.89 0.48 17.32
CA ASN A 98 22.91 -0.41 18.47
C ASN A 98 21.52 -0.72 19.04
N THR A 99 20.55 0.20 18.90
CA THR A 99 19.23 0.07 19.54
C THR A 99 18.06 -0.11 18.55
N MET A 100 18.28 0.02 17.24
CA MET A 100 17.23 -0.15 16.24
C MET A 100 16.60 -1.55 16.33
N PRO A 101 15.28 -1.66 16.51
CA PRO A 101 14.61 -2.95 16.53
C PRO A 101 14.82 -3.71 15.22
N SER A 102 15.14 -4.99 15.32
CA SER A 102 15.30 -5.85 14.15
C SER A 102 13.99 -5.99 13.35
N TYR A 103 14.12 -6.21 12.04
CA TYR A 103 12.99 -6.45 11.17
C TYR A 103 12.13 -7.63 11.65
N ARG A 104 10.82 -7.43 11.61
CA ARG A 104 9.80 -8.44 11.89
C ARG A 104 8.66 -8.29 10.89
N LYS A 105 8.44 -9.31 10.06
CA LYS A 105 7.42 -9.29 9.00
C LYS A 105 6.02 -8.88 9.48
N ASP A 106 5.65 -9.30 10.69
CA ASP A 106 4.35 -9.04 11.32
C ASP A 106 4.22 -7.61 11.85
N ARG A 107 5.32 -7.00 12.31
CA ARG A 107 5.28 -5.75 13.09
C ARG A 107 5.87 -4.56 12.35
N THR A 108 6.97 -4.73 11.63
CA THR A 108 7.69 -3.62 10.99
C THR A 108 6.76 -2.94 9.97
N PRO A 109 6.45 -1.65 10.11
CA PRO A 109 5.60 -0.95 9.15
C PRO A 109 6.28 -0.84 7.79
N SER A 110 5.49 -0.59 6.75
CA SER A 110 6.02 -0.12 5.48
C SER A 110 6.34 1.37 5.54
N SER A 111 7.43 1.80 4.92
CA SER A 111 7.87 3.19 4.87
C SER A 111 7.50 3.79 3.52
N ARG A 112 6.63 4.80 3.51
CA ARG A 112 6.26 5.58 2.31
C ARG A 112 5.62 4.78 1.16
N MET A 113 5.09 3.58 1.44
CA MET A 113 4.43 2.73 0.43
C MET A 113 2.95 3.10 0.20
N GLY A 114 2.33 3.79 1.15
CA GLY A 114 0.91 4.17 1.10
C GLY A 114 0.01 3.27 1.95
N THR A 115 -1.24 3.69 2.12
CA THR A 115 -2.20 3.01 3.01
C THR A 115 -2.69 1.68 2.45
N ILE A 116 -2.70 1.49 1.13
CA ILE A 116 -3.14 0.23 0.50
C ILE A 116 -2.15 -0.89 0.81
N PRO A 117 -0.82 -0.79 0.53
CA PRO A 117 0.15 -1.81 0.94
C PRO A 117 0.20 -2.04 2.46
N GLU A 118 0.09 -0.98 3.27
CA GLU A 118 0.10 -1.10 4.74
C GLU A 118 -1.13 -1.83 5.28
N THR A 119 -2.27 -1.72 4.60
CA THR A 119 -3.49 -2.50 4.90
C THR A 119 -3.33 -3.93 4.41
N PHE A 120 -2.92 -4.12 3.16
CA PHE A 120 -2.80 -5.42 2.51
C PHE A 120 -1.87 -6.37 3.28
N ARG A 121 -0.70 -5.89 3.74
CA ARG A 121 0.28 -6.74 4.44
C ARG A 121 -0.21 -7.36 5.75
N LYS A 122 -1.34 -6.88 6.29
CA LYS A 122 -1.94 -7.36 7.55
C LYS A 122 -3.19 -8.21 7.32
N MET A 123 -3.63 -8.39 6.08
CA MET A 123 -4.82 -9.19 5.76
C MET A 123 -4.53 -10.68 5.83
N ASP A 124 -5.56 -11.45 6.13
CA ASP A 124 -5.48 -12.91 6.20
C ASP A 124 -5.06 -13.50 4.84
N GLY A 125 -4.19 -14.51 4.89
CA GLY A 125 -3.64 -15.17 3.71
C GLY A 125 -2.52 -14.40 2.99
N VAL A 126 -2.20 -13.15 3.40
CA VAL A 126 -1.10 -12.39 2.80
C VAL A 126 0.23 -12.81 3.41
N LEU A 127 1.20 -13.09 2.53
CA LEU A 127 2.57 -13.40 2.90
C LEU A 127 3.47 -12.18 2.72
N ARG A 128 4.48 -12.07 3.59
CA ARG A 128 5.52 -11.05 3.49
C ARG A 128 6.90 -11.70 3.64
N SER A 129 7.78 -11.37 2.69
CA SER A 129 9.18 -11.77 2.67
C SER A 129 9.99 -11.20 3.83
#